data_AF-A0A936KZ51-F1
#
_entry.id   AF-A0A936KZ51-F1
#
_cell.length_a   1.000
_cell.length_b   1.000
_cell.length_c   1.000
_cell.angle_alpha   90.00
_cell.angle_beta   90.00
_cell.angle_gamma   90.00
#
_symmetry.space_group_name_H-M   'P 1'
#
loop_
_entity.id
_entity.type
_entity.pdbx_description
1 polymer ?
#
loop_
_entity_poly.entity_id
_entity_poly.type
_entity_poly.pdbx_seq_one_letter_code
_entity_poly.pdbx_strand_id
1 'polypeptide(L)'
;MKKLTRVSAIALFLASMTVFAEPHLEEAITHTAAAVEQGKTGHSAYLVEHAKPALEHAMAASVVAKGHSKTKIEDAIKDLEEAIKHGELLHADVATTYVEAALEDLRVANKK
;
A
#
# COMPACT_ATOMS: atom_id res chain seq x y z
N MET A 1 -19.88 56.36 -18.90
CA MET A 1 -20.17 54.91 -18.75
C MET A 1 -18.90 54.13 -19.05
N LYS A 2 -18.27 53.48 -18.06
CA LYS A 2 -17.16 52.54 -18.26
C LYS A 2 -17.42 51.34 -17.36
N LYS A 3 -17.81 50.21 -17.95
CA LYS A 3 -18.09 48.96 -17.22
C LYS A 3 -16.75 48.25 -17.02
N LEU A 4 -16.26 48.18 -15.79
CA LEU A 4 -15.14 47.30 -15.43
C LEU A 4 -15.73 45.95 -15.03
N THR A 5 -15.72 45.00 -15.96
CA THR A 5 -16.13 43.62 -15.70
C THR A 5 -14.96 42.90 -15.04
N ARG A 6 -15.10 42.54 -13.76
CA ARG A 6 -14.14 41.71 -13.04
C ARG A 6 -14.22 40.28 -13.58
N VAL A 7 -13.17 39.81 -14.26
CA VAL A 7 -13.00 38.40 -14.57
C VAL A 7 -12.44 37.72 -13.31
N SER A 8 -13.32 36.99 -12.61
CA SER A 8 -12.94 36.15 -11.47
C SER A 8 -12.21 34.91 -11.99
N ALA A 9 -10.89 34.92 -11.90
CA ALA A 9 -10.03 33.78 -12.23
C ALA A 9 -9.92 32.83 -11.03
N ILE A 10 -11.01 32.15 -10.67
CA ILE A 10 -11.01 31.11 -9.60
C ILE A 10 -11.72 29.84 -10.09
N ALA A 11 -11.41 29.39 -11.30
CA ALA A 11 -11.99 28.16 -11.86
C ALA A 11 -10.96 27.15 -12.36
N LEU A 12 -9.67 27.33 -12.05
CA LEU A 12 -8.59 26.50 -12.60
C LEU A 12 -7.65 25.91 -11.55
N PHE A 13 -8.17 25.48 -10.40
CA PHE A 13 -7.37 24.78 -9.38
C PHE A 13 -7.95 23.42 -8.93
N LEU A 14 -9.04 22.96 -9.53
CA LEU A 14 -9.65 21.66 -9.20
C LEU A 14 -9.20 20.50 -10.11
N ALA A 15 -8.34 20.76 -11.10
CA ALA A 15 -7.94 19.76 -12.09
C ALA A 15 -6.67 18.96 -11.71
N SER A 16 -5.98 19.29 -10.62
CA SER A 16 -4.65 18.72 -10.33
C SER A 16 -4.65 17.57 -9.31
N MET A 17 -5.81 17.14 -8.82
CA MET A 17 -5.93 16.03 -7.86
C MET A 17 -6.18 14.70 -8.57
N THR A 18 -5.42 14.38 -9.62
CA THR A 18 -5.28 13.00 -10.06
C THR A 18 -4.38 12.28 -9.06
N VAL A 19 -4.94 11.95 -7.90
CA VAL A 19 -4.28 11.12 -6.90
C VAL A 19 -4.01 9.77 -7.55
N PHE A 20 -2.73 9.47 -7.69
CA PHE A 20 -2.15 8.28 -8.31
C PHE A 20 -2.51 7.08 -7.40
N ALA A 21 -3.72 6.53 -7.55
CA ALA A 21 -4.24 5.41 -6.74
C ALA A 21 -3.65 4.04 -7.15
N GLU A 22 -3.57 3.78 -8.46
CA GLU A 22 -3.01 2.55 -9.05
C GLU A 22 -1.52 2.25 -8.74
N PRO A 23 -0.56 3.21 -8.71
CA PRO A 23 0.85 2.88 -8.37
C PRO A 23 1.00 2.20 -7.00
N HIS A 24 0.23 2.62 -5.99
CA HIS A 24 0.51 2.23 -4.61
C HIS A 24 0.14 0.77 -4.35
N LEU A 25 -0.92 0.27 -4.99
CA LEU A 25 -1.26 -1.14 -4.86
C LEU A 25 -0.20 -2.04 -5.54
N GLU A 26 0.31 -1.64 -6.70
CA GLU A 26 1.37 -2.39 -7.40
C GLU A 26 2.71 -2.36 -6.65
N GLU A 27 3.10 -1.20 -6.11
CA GLU A 27 4.30 -1.08 -5.27
C GLU A 27 4.17 -1.86 -3.96
N ALA A 28 2.99 -1.86 -3.33
CA ALA A 28 2.72 -2.69 -2.15
C ALA A 28 2.91 -4.19 -2.46
N ILE A 29 2.38 -4.66 -3.60
CA ILE A 29 2.57 -6.04 -4.06
C ILE A 29 4.06 -6.34 -4.31
N THR A 30 4.78 -5.42 -4.95
CA THR A 30 6.19 -5.58 -5.29
C THR A 30 7.05 -5.72 -4.04
N HIS A 31 6.91 -4.81 -3.08
CA HIS A 31 7.61 -4.89 -1.81
C HIS A 31 7.19 -6.12 -0.99
N THR A 32 5.89 -6.46 -0.92
CA THR A 32 5.44 -7.65 -0.19
C THR A 32 6.00 -8.94 -0.80
N ALA A 33 6.08 -9.04 -2.13
CA ALA A 33 6.71 -10.19 -2.79
C ALA A 33 8.20 -10.32 -2.46
N ALA A 34 8.94 -9.21 -2.45
CA ALA A 34 10.35 -9.21 -2.01
C ALA A 34 10.48 -9.60 -0.54
N ALA A 35 9.56 -9.15 0.34
CA ALA A 35 9.54 -9.55 1.74
C ALA A 35 9.31 -11.07 1.90
N VAL A 36 8.44 -11.68 1.09
CA VAL A 36 8.23 -13.14 1.04
C VAL A 36 9.52 -13.87 0.64
N GLU A 37 10.22 -13.40 -0.39
CA GLU A 37 11.49 -14.01 -0.83
C GLU A 37 12.53 -13.99 0.29
N GLN A 38 12.70 -12.85 0.97
CA GLN A 38 13.63 -12.72 2.10
C GLN A 38 13.22 -13.60 3.28
N GLY A 39 11.93 -13.64 3.60
CA GLY A 39 11.35 -14.51 4.62
C GLY A 39 11.66 -15.99 4.41
N LYS A 40 11.50 -16.48 3.16
CA LYS A 40 11.81 -17.86 2.76
C LYS A 40 13.28 -18.22 2.91
N THR A 41 14.17 -17.23 2.90
CA THR A 41 15.60 -17.41 3.16
C THR A 41 15.98 -17.28 4.64
N GLY A 42 15.00 -17.05 5.54
CA GLY A 42 15.21 -16.89 6.98
C GLY A 42 15.72 -15.50 7.37
N HIS A 43 15.81 -14.56 6.43
CA HIS A 43 16.36 -13.23 6.65
C HIS A 43 15.30 -12.25 7.15
N SER A 44 14.94 -12.33 8.44
CA SER A 44 13.90 -11.48 9.04
C SER A 44 14.16 -9.97 8.88
N ALA A 45 15.42 -9.52 8.98
CA ALA A 45 15.77 -8.10 8.83
C ALA A 45 15.47 -7.57 7.41
N TYR A 46 15.85 -8.33 6.38
CA TYR A 46 15.56 -7.97 4.98
C TYR A 46 14.07 -8.12 4.64
N LEU A 47 13.36 -9.07 5.27
CA LEU A 47 11.90 -9.11 5.20
C LEU A 47 11.30 -7.80 5.70
N VAL A 48 11.72 -7.32 6.88
CA VAL A 48 11.22 -6.06 7.47
C VAL A 48 11.55 -4.85 6.60
N GLU A 49 12.73 -4.83 5.98
CA GLU A 49 13.13 -3.76 5.05
C GLU A 49 12.14 -3.58 3.89
N HIS A 50 11.58 -4.68 3.38
CA HIS A 50 10.55 -4.63 2.35
C HIS A 50 9.12 -4.50 2.91
N ALA A 51 8.82 -5.08 4.08
CA ALA A 51 7.49 -5.03 4.66
C ALA A 51 7.06 -3.60 5.08
N LYS A 52 8.00 -2.75 5.53
CA LYS A 52 7.72 -1.34 5.90
C LYS A 52 7.20 -0.48 4.72
N PRO A 53 7.92 -0.37 3.59
CA PRO A 53 7.40 0.36 2.43
C PRO A 53 6.16 -0.31 1.82
N ALA A 54 6.03 -1.64 1.89
CA ALA A 54 4.78 -2.32 1.51
C ALA A 54 3.59 -1.82 2.34
N LEU A 55 3.75 -1.69 3.65
CA LEU A 55 2.73 -1.18 4.56
C LEU A 55 2.34 0.27 4.21
N GLU A 56 3.31 1.15 3.98
CA GLU A 56 3.06 2.54 3.60
C GLU A 56 2.26 2.63 2.30
N HIS A 57 2.64 1.85 1.29
CA HIS A 57 1.93 1.78 0.02
C HIS A 57 0.54 1.16 0.14
N ALA A 58 0.37 0.10 0.93
CA ALA A 58 -0.94 -0.50 1.18
C ALA A 58 -1.88 0.49 1.89
N MET A 59 -1.39 1.23 2.90
CA MET A 59 -2.15 2.29 3.56
C MET A 59 -2.59 3.38 2.57
N ALA A 60 -1.69 3.83 1.70
CA ALA A 60 -2.02 4.81 0.66
C ALA A 60 -3.07 4.28 -0.34
N ALA A 61 -2.96 3.01 -0.76
CA ALA A 61 -3.92 2.36 -1.63
C ALA A 61 -5.30 2.24 -0.96
N SER A 62 -5.36 1.96 0.35
CA SER A 62 -6.62 1.82 1.11
C SER A 62 -7.44 3.12 1.18
N VAL A 63 -6.78 4.29 1.17
CA VAL A 63 -7.47 5.60 1.22
C VAL A 63 -8.43 5.80 0.05
N VAL A 64 -8.07 5.28 -1.12
CA VAL A 64 -8.79 5.48 -2.39
C VAL A 64 -9.58 4.26 -2.85
N ALA A 65 -9.23 3.07 -2.33
CA ALA A 65 -9.94 1.83 -2.61
C ALA A 65 -11.38 1.85 -2.07
N LYS A 66 -12.24 1.01 -2.65
CA LYS A 66 -13.65 0.86 -2.24
C LYS A 66 -14.07 -0.60 -2.27
N GLY A 67 -15.15 -0.90 -1.55
CA GLY A 67 -15.77 -2.22 -1.56
C GLY A 67 -14.81 -3.34 -1.17
N HIS A 68 -14.89 -4.47 -1.86
CA HIS A 68 -14.11 -5.66 -1.55
C HIS A 68 -12.58 -5.44 -1.66
N SER A 69 -12.13 -4.67 -2.65
CA SER A 69 -10.71 -4.32 -2.80
C SER A 69 -10.18 -3.59 -1.56
N LYS A 70 -10.95 -2.64 -1.01
CA LYS A 70 -10.57 -1.95 0.23
C LYS A 70 -10.42 -2.91 1.41
N THR A 71 -11.40 -3.79 1.61
CA THR A 71 -11.35 -4.79 2.69
C THR A 71 -10.08 -5.65 2.59
N LYS A 72 -9.73 -6.06 1.37
CA LYS A 72 -8.54 -6.86 1.13
C LYS A 72 -7.24 -6.11 1.40
N ILE A 73 -7.17 -4.83 1.03
CA ILE A 73 -6.02 -4.00 1.37
C ILE A 73 -5.92 -3.79 2.89
N GLU A 74 -7.04 -3.60 3.58
CA GLU A 74 -7.06 -3.46 5.05
C GLU A 74 -6.65 -4.74 5.79
N ASP A 75 -7.00 -5.91 5.26
CA ASP A 75 -6.53 -7.19 5.80
C ASP A 75 -5.02 -7.36 5.57
N ALA A 76 -4.53 -7.06 4.36
CA ALA A 76 -3.10 -7.06 4.07
C ALA A 76 -2.29 -6.08 4.93
N ILE A 77 -2.85 -4.91 5.27
CA ILE A 77 -2.22 -3.95 6.19
C ILE A 77 -1.97 -4.59 7.56
N LYS A 78 -2.98 -5.27 8.14
CA LYS A 78 -2.84 -5.93 9.45
C LYS A 78 -1.78 -7.02 9.41
N ASP A 79 -1.75 -7.79 8.34
CA ASP A 79 -0.74 -8.84 8.17
C ASP A 79 0.66 -8.25 8.01
N LEU A 80 0.82 -7.15 7.27
CA LEU A 80 2.10 -6.44 7.18
C LEU A 80 2.56 -5.88 8.54
N GLU A 81 1.66 -5.36 9.37
CA GLU A 81 1.98 -4.93 10.73
C GLU A 81 2.48 -6.09 11.60
N GLU A 82 1.82 -7.25 11.57
CA GLU A 82 2.25 -8.44 12.31
C GLU A 82 3.56 -9.03 11.74
N ALA A 83 3.75 -9.01 10.42
CA ALA A 83 4.99 -9.39 9.78
C ALA A 83 6.17 -8.53 10.26
N ILE A 84 6.00 -7.21 10.31
CA ILE A 84 7.04 -6.28 10.78
C ILE A 84 7.37 -6.57 12.24
N LYS A 85 6.35 -6.67 13.10
CA LYS A 85 6.51 -6.99 14.52
C LYS A 85 7.26 -8.30 14.74
N HIS A 86 6.89 -9.37 14.04
CA HIS A 86 7.57 -10.66 14.17
C HIS A 86 8.97 -10.65 13.55
N GLY A 87 9.17 -9.94 12.43
CA GLY A 87 10.46 -9.82 11.78
C GLY A 87 11.48 -9.05 12.64
N GLU A 88 11.04 -8.00 13.34
CA GLU A 88 11.85 -7.23 14.30
C GLU A 88 12.23 -8.08 15.53
N LEU A 89 11.45 -9.11 15.86
CA LEU A 89 11.76 -10.11 16.89
C LEU A 89 12.62 -11.28 16.37
N LEU A 90 13.10 -11.22 15.12
CA LEU A 90 13.85 -12.28 14.45
C LEU A 90 13.07 -13.59 14.24
N HIS A 91 11.73 -13.54 14.29
CA HIS A 91 10.85 -14.69 14.02
C HIS A 91 10.57 -14.78 12.51
N ALA A 92 11.61 -15.10 11.73
CA ALA A 92 11.54 -15.05 10.26
C ALA A 92 10.43 -15.94 9.67
N ASP A 93 10.21 -17.12 10.23
CA ASP A 93 9.16 -18.08 9.85
C ASP A 93 7.75 -17.53 10.08
N VAL A 94 7.50 -16.97 11.27
CA VAL A 94 6.22 -16.36 11.61
C VAL A 94 5.97 -15.12 10.74
N ALA A 95 6.98 -14.26 10.59
CA ALA A 95 6.88 -13.08 9.74
C ALA A 95 6.62 -13.44 8.27
N THR A 96 7.21 -14.53 7.76
CA THR A 96 6.99 -15.05 6.40
C THR A 96 5.52 -15.40 6.18
N THR A 97 4.90 -16.07 7.16
CA THR A 97 3.48 -16.46 7.07
C THR A 97 2.58 -15.23 6.87
N TYR A 98 2.86 -14.16 7.59
CA TYR A 98 2.11 -12.91 7.48
C TYR A 98 2.32 -12.20 6.14
N VAL A 99 3.56 -12.08 5.64
CA VAL A 99 3.79 -11.45 4.31
C VAL A 99 3.22 -12.27 3.16
N GLU A 100 3.11 -13.60 3.30
CA GLU A 100 2.42 -14.44 2.30
C GLU A 100 0.91 -14.18 2.27
N ALA A 101 0.28 -14.07 3.45
CA ALA A 101 -1.14 -13.72 3.56
C ALA A 101 -1.43 -12.32 3.01
N ALA A 102 -0.60 -11.33 3.40
CA ALA A 102 -0.70 -9.98 2.87
C ALA A 102 -0.58 -9.94 1.34
N LEU A 103 0.36 -10.71 0.77
CA LEU A 103 0.57 -10.75 -0.68
C LEU A 103 -0.62 -11.37 -1.42
N GLU A 104 -1.26 -12.39 -0.85
CA GLU A 104 -2.48 -12.96 -1.41
C GLU A 104 -3.60 -11.92 -1.45
N ASP A 105 -3.86 -11.24 -0.34
CA ASP A 105 -4.93 -10.26 -0.24
C ASP A 105 -4.69 -9.03 -1.14
N LEU A 106 -3.45 -8.53 -1.23
CA LEU A 106 -3.11 -7.44 -2.17
C LEU A 106 -3.32 -7.87 -3.63
N ARG A 107 -2.98 -9.11 -3.98
CA ARG A 107 -3.23 -9.64 -5.34
C ARG A 107 -4.72 -9.82 -5.62
N VAL A 108 -5.53 -10.19 -4.62
CA VAL A 108 -6.98 -10.22 -4.76
C VAL A 108 -7.52 -8.80 -4.95
N ALA A 109 -7.04 -7.83 -4.18
CA ALA A 109 -7.44 -6.44 -4.28
C ALA A 109 -7.12 -5.81 -5.65
N ASN A 110 -6.07 -6.30 -6.32
CA ASN A 110 -5.61 -5.84 -7.64
C ASN A 110 -6.31 -6.54 -8.82
N LYS A 111 -7.19 -7.51 -8.57
CA LYS A 111 -8.03 -8.10 -9.62
C LYS A 111 -9.20 -7.15 -9.91
N LYS A 112 -9.39 -6.80 -11.19
CA LYS A 112 -10.48 -5.96 -11.69
C LYS A 112 -11.81 -6.70 -11.73
#